data_AF-A0A0J9EXG7-F1
#
_entry.id   AF-A0A0J9EXG7-F1
#
_cell.length_a   1.000
_cell.length_b   1.000
_cell.length_c   1.000
_cell.angle_alpha   90.00
_cell.angle_beta   90.00
_cell.angle_gamma   90.00
#
_symmetry.space_group_name_H-M   'P 1'
#
loop_
_entity.id
_entity.type
_entity.pdbx_description
1 polymer ?
#
loop_
_entity_poly.entity_id
_entity_poly.type
_entity_poly.pdbx_seq_one_letter_code
_entity_poly.pdbx_strand_id
1 'polypeptide(L)'
;IPATHAVDGVTLAAHAFTRYQTGHHYGHWEGVVTITNAPFTVIRRPPISRRQLHLMVPSLGGVRRKYGGTTTRHGIRKGDFVKAEKTGKTYYGWCSGDTAKQISVSDLNWKRLGQFTASKVVLLARATGLICQQESEFQASKC
;
A
#
# COMPACT_ATOMS: atom_id res chain seq x y z
N ILE A 1 -6.56 8.24 -6.11
CA ILE A 1 -6.44 7.83 -4.68
C ILE A 1 -7.31 8.83 -3.91
N PRO A 2 -8.02 8.45 -2.85
CA PRO A 2 -8.72 9.44 -2.02
C PRO A 2 -7.73 10.51 -1.56
N ALA A 3 -8.11 11.78 -1.67
CA ALA A 3 -7.32 12.93 -1.23
C ALA A 3 -8.05 13.66 -0.10
N THR A 4 -7.30 14.40 0.72
CA THR A 4 -7.90 15.27 1.74
C THR A 4 -8.52 16.50 1.10
N HIS A 5 -9.85 16.58 1.08
CA HIS A 5 -10.58 17.74 0.59
C HIS A 5 -11.10 18.55 1.79
N ALA A 6 -10.19 19.06 2.63
CA ALA A 6 -10.53 19.85 3.82
C ALA A 6 -10.64 21.35 3.50
N VAL A 7 -11.29 21.70 2.39
CA VAL A 7 -11.32 23.07 1.84
C VAL A 7 -11.91 24.07 2.84
N ASP A 8 -13.01 23.71 3.49
CA ASP A 8 -13.67 24.58 4.47
C ASP A 8 -12.79 24.82 5.71
N GLY A 9 -12.13 23.77 6.19
CA GLY A 9 -11.20 23.87 7.32
C GLY A 9 -9.97 24.72 7.00
N VAL A 10 -9.40 24.56 5.80
CA VAL A 10 -8.29 25.39 5.33
C VAL A 10 -8.73 26.84 5.19
N THR A 11 -9.95 27.10 4.70
CA THR A 11 -10.49 28.46 4.53
C THR A 11 -10.72 29.14 5.88
N LEU A 12 -11.29 28.43 6.85
CA LEU A 12 -11.47 28.92 8.23
C LEU A 12 -10.13 29.23 8.90
N ALA A 13 -9.13 28.35 8.72
CA ALA A 13 -7.79 28.59 9.27
C ALA A 13 -7.09 29.78 8.59
N ALA A 14 -7.20 29.89 7.26
CA ALA A 14 -6.61 30.97 6.48
C ALA A 14 -7.16 32.35 6.87
N HIS A 15 -8.45 32.42 7.25
CA HIS A 15 -9.07 33.66 7.71
C HIS A 15 -8.34 34.29 8.92
N ALA A 16 -7.73 33.50 9.80
CA ALA A 16 -6.96 34.05 10.92
C ALA A 16 -5.68 34.78 10.48
N PHE A 17 -5.18 34.48 9.28
CA PHE A 17 -3.93 35.02 8.73
C PHE A 17 -4.16 36.03 7.59
N THR A 18 -5.40 36.24 7.18
CA THR A 18 -5.79 37.21 6.16
C THR A 18 -6.77 38.21 6.74
N ARG A 19 -6.52 39.50 6.54
CA ARG A 19 -7.39 40.57 7.03
C ARG A 19 -7.81 41.47 5.88
N TYR A 20 -9.11 41.76 5.78
CA TYR A 20 -9.59 42.79 4.88
C TYR A 20 -9.29 44.17 5.46
N GLN A 21 -8.69 45.05 4.67
CA GLN A 21 -8.45 46.43 5.04
C GLN A 21 -9.21 47.36 4.10
N THR A 22 -9.89 48.34 4.68
CA THR A 22 -10.65 49.35 3.95
C THR A 22 -9.79 50.59 3.72
N GLY A 23 -9.51 50.89 2.45
CA GLY A 23 -8.95 52.18 2.04
C GLY A 23 -10.03 53.22 1.78
N HIS A 24 -9.63 54.44 1.41
CA HIS A 24 -10.54 55.57 1.18
C HIS A 24 -11.47 55.39 -0.03
N HIS A 25 -11.09 54.56 -1.02
CA HIS A 25 -11.87 54.36 -2.26
C HIS A 25 -12.09 52.88 -2.64
N TYR A 26 -11.23 51.98 -2.16
CA TYR A 26 -11.34 50.53 -2.32
C TYR A 26 -10.67 49.84 -1.13
N GLY A 27 -11.01 48.57 -0.88
CA GLY A 27 -10.34 47.75 0.12
C GLY A 27 -9.68 46.53 -0.51
N HIS A 28 -8.66 46.00 0.15
CA HIS A 28 -7.90 44.83 -0.28
C HIS A 28 -7.70 43.86 0.88
N TRP A 29 -7.36 42.61 0.55
CA TRP A 29 -6.97 41.60 1.53
C TRP A 29 -5.46 41.67 1.76
N GLU A 30 -5.05 41.76 3.02
CA GLU A 30 -3.65 41.63 3.44
C GLU A 30 -3.41 40.32 4.17
N GLY A 31 -2.23 39.74 3.98
CA GLY A 31 -1.84 38.45 4.54
C GLY A 31 -1.36 37.48 3.45
N VAL A 32 -0.59 36.48 3.87
CA VAL A 32 -0.06 35.45 2.96
C VAL A 32 -0.34 34.08 3.58
N VAL A 33 -0.93 33.19 2.78
CA VAL A 33 -1.19 31.79 3.16
C VAL A 33 -0.65 30.90 2.05
N THR A 34 0.27 30.01 2.39
CA THR A 34 0.81 29.01 1.47
C THR A 34 0.16 27.66 1.78
N ILE A 35 -0.66 27.15 0.86
CA ILE A 35 -1.28 25.83 1.01
C ILE A 35 -0.26 24.77 0.58
N THR A 36 0.00 23.82 1.46
CA THR A 36 0.85 22.67 1.18
C THR A 36 0.01 21.44 0.88
N ASN A 37 0.54 20.52 0.05
CA ASN A 37 -0.06 19.21 -0.13
C ASN A 37 -0.17 18.49 1.21
N ALA A 38 -1.38 18.09 1.58
CA ALA A 38 -1.61 17.31 2.78
C ALA A 38 -1.41 15.82 2.47
N PRO A 39 -0.50 15.11 3.18
CA PRO A 39 -0.27 13.70 2.92
C PRO A 39 -1.50 12.89 3.33
N PHE A 40 -2.08 12.15 2.38
CA PHE A 40 -3.12 11.17 2.67
C PHE A 40 -2.57 9.75 2.53
N THR A 41 -2.80 8.92 3.55
CA THR A 41 -2.37 7.52 3.56
C THR A 41 -3.53 6.60 3.87
N VAL A 42 -3.79 5.63 2.99
CA VAL A 42 -4.72 4.55 3.26
C VAL A 42 -3.97 3.41 3.92
N ILE A 43 -4.36 3.09 5.16
CA ILE A 43 -3.85 1.94 5.89
C ILE A 43 -4.92 0.85 5.87
N ARG A 44 -4.56 -0.35 5.43
CA ARG A 44 -5.47 -1.51 5.48
C ARG A 44 -4.75 -2.78 5.83
N ARG A 45 -5.51 -3.80 6.23
CA ARG A 45 -4.98 -5.15 6.38
C ARG A 45 -4.87 -5.84 5.00
N PRO A 46 -3.78 -6.57 4.73
CA PRO A 46 -3.69 -7.41 3.54
C PRO A 46 -4.79 -8.48 3.58
N PRO A 47 -5.57 -8.68 2.50
CA PRO A 47 -6.65 -9.67 2.47
C PRO A 47 -6.08 -11.09 2.27
N ILE A 48 -5.39 -11.60 3.29
CA ILE A 48 -4.78 -12.93 3.32
C ILE A 48 -5.75 -13.91 3.97
N SER A 49 -6.03 -15.02 3.29
CA SER A 49 -6.78 -16.13 3.90
C SER A 49 -5.95 -16.79 5.02
N ARG A 50 -6.49 -16.71 6.24
CA ARG A 50 -5.93 -17.42 7.40
C ARG A 50 -6.30 -18.91 7.33
N ARG A 51 -5.47 -19.75 7.93
CA ARG A 51 -5.72 -21.19 7.99
C ARG A 51 -6.93 -21.46 8.89
N GLN A 52 -7.96 -22.07 8.33
CA GLN A 52 -9.16 -22.47 9.06
C GLN A 52 -9.00 -23.92 9.51
N LEU A 53 -8.52 -24.11 10.74
CA LEU A 53 -8.26 -25.46 11.28
C LEU A 53 -9.55 -26.26 11.52
N HIS A 54 -10.66 -25.61 11.84
CA HIS A 54 -11.93 -26.30 12.09
C HIS A 54 -12.60 -26.83 10.81
N LEU A 55 -12.34 -26.19 9.65
CA LEU A 55 -12.91 -26.62 8.36
C LEU A 55 -12.04 -27.67 7.65
N MET A 56 -10.76 -27.79 8.01
CA MET A 56 -9.83 -28.69 7.33
C MET A 56 -9.63 -29.98 8.11
N VAL A 57 -10.55 -30.91 7.89
CA VAL A 57 -10.41 -32.30 8.34
C VAL A 57 -9.12 -32.90 7.75
N PRO A 58 -8.31 -33.62 8.56
CA PRO A 58 -7.11 -34.30 8.05
C PRO A 58 -7.45 -35.30 6.95
N SER A 59 -6.56 -35.48 5.96
CA SER A 59 -6.68 -36.60 5.03
C SER A 59 -6.25 -37.90 5.69
N LEU A 60 -6.47 -39.04 5.01
CA LEU A 60 -5.87 -40.32 5.38
C LEU A 60 -4.37 -40.12 5.64
N GLY A 61 -3.87 -40.57 6.80
CA GLY A 61 -2.50 -40.30 7.27
C GLY A 61 -2.34 -39.08 8.17
N GLY A 62 -3.42 -38.40 8.57
CA GLY A 62 -3.39 -37.33 9.60
C GLY A 62 -2.85 -35.97 9.12
N VAL A 63 -2.42 -35.88 7.86
CA VAL A 63 -1.87 -34.64 7.30
C VAL A 63 -3.00 -33.72 6.83
N ARG A 64 -2.97 -32.46 7.26
CA ARG A 64 -3.91 -31.43 6.80
C ARG A 64 -3.38 -30.76 5.54
N ARG A 65 -4.26 -30.47 4.58
CA ARG A 65 -3.91 -29.67 3.39
C ARG A 65 -3.25 -28.35 3.80
N LYS A 66 -2.18 -27.97 3.08
CA LYS A 66 -1.54 -26.65 3.21
C LYS A 66 -2.42 -25.61 2.51
N TYR A 67 -3.47 -25.16 3.17
CA TYR A 67 -4.33 -24.07 2.71
C TYR A 67 -4.49 -23.03 3.81
N GLY A 68 -4.37 -21.76 3.44
CA GLY A 68 -4.24 -20.66 4.40
C GLY A 68 -2.94 -20.75 5.21
N GLY A 69 -2.45 -19.61 5.65
CA GLY A 69 -1.16 -19.52 6.35
C GLY A 69 -0.32 -18.35 5.87
N THR A 70 0.57 -17.88 6.74
CA THR A 70 1.34 -16.66 6.53
C THR A 70 2.70 -16.90 5.90
N THR A 71 3.24 -18.12 5.90
CA THR A 71 4.59 -18.40 5.37
C THR A 71 4.51 -19.30 4.13
N THR A 72 5.15 -18.87 3.04
CA THR A 72 5.28 -19.65 1.80
C THR A 72 6.33 -20.76 1.95
N ARG A 73 6.38 -21.68 0.98
CA ARG A 73 7.41 -22.74 0.93
C ARG A 73 8.84 -22.22 0.75
N HIS A 74 8.99 -20.93 0.43
CA HIS A 74 10.25 -20.31 0.00
C HIS A 74 10.80 -19.30 1.03
N GLY A 75 10.31 -19.34 2.28
CA GLY A 75 10.78 -18.44 3.36
C GLY A 75 10.24 -17.01 3.32
N ILE A 76 9.49 -16.65 2.28
CA ILE A 76 8.75 -15.38 2.17
C ILE A 76 7.38 -15.54 2.82
N ARG A 77 6.88 -14.51 3.50
CA ARG A 77 5.56 -14.52 4.12
C ARG A 77 4.55 -13.78 3.25
N LYS A 78 3.29 -14.22 3.26
CA LYS A 78 2.20 -13.46 2.66
C LYS A 78 2.10 -12.11 3.35
N GLY A 79 2.05 -11.04 2.56
CA GLY A 79 2.13 -9.66 3.03
C GLY A 79 3.56 -9.12 3.18
N ASP A 80 4.61 -9.92 2.96
CA ASP A 80 5.97 -9.38 2.83
C ASP A 80 6.05 -8.52 1.57
N PHE A 81 6.73 -7.38 1.66
CA PHE A 81 7.03 -6.55 0.51
C PHE A 81 8.30 -7.06 -0.18
N VAL A 82 8.21 -7.28 -1.48
CA VAL A 82 9.24 -7.98 -2.25
C VAL A 82 9.55 -7.25 -3.55
N LYS A 83 10.80 -7.38 -3.99
CA LYS A 83 11.25 -7.11 -5.34
C LYS A 83 11.22 -8.41 -6.13
N ALA A 84 10.63 -8.41 -7.31
CA ALA A 84 10.58 -9.57 -8.18
C ALA A 84 11.01 -9.21 -9.60
N GLU A 85 11.75 -10.09 -10.27
CA GLU A 85 12.24 -9.85 -11.63
C GLU A 85 11.67 -10.86 -12.62
N LYS A 86 11.19 -10.36 -13.76
CA LYS A 86 10.73 -11.19 -14.88
C LYS A 86 11.04 -10.51 -16.21
N THR A 87 11.76 -11.22 -17.07
CA THR A 87 12.09 -10.76 -18.43
C THR A 87 12.72 -9.35 -18.43
N GLY A 88 13.71 -9.12 -17.57
CA GLY A 88 14.41 -7.83 -17.43
C GLY A 88 13.59 -6.71 -16.79
N LYS A 89 12.33 -6.95 -16.40
CA LYS A 89 11.49 -5.98 -15.71
C LYS A 89 11.45 -6.28 -14.22
N THR A 90 11.63 -5.23 -13.42
CA THR A 90 11.51 -5.28 -11.96
C THR A 90 10.11 -4.88 -11.52
N TYR A 91 9.55 -5.65 -10.60
CA TYR A 91 8.25 -5.43 -9.97
C TYR A 91 8.43 -5.29 -8.47
N TYR A 92 7.67 -4.39 -7.88
CA TYR A 92 7.58 -4.21 -6.44
C TYR A 92 6.15 -4.46 -5.99
N GLY A 93 5.96 -5.26 -4.95
CA GLY A 93 4.64 -5.58 -4.45
C GLY A 93 4.65 -6.51 -3.26
N TRP A 94 3.47 -7.00 -2.89
CA TRP A 94 3.28 -7.84 -1.72
C TRP A 94 3.12 -9.30 -2.13
N CYS A 95 3.76 -10.20 -1.38
CA CYS A 95 3.57 -11.62 -1.55
C CYS A 95 2.12 -12.01 -1.22
N SER A 96 1.36 -12.49 -2.19
CA SER A 96 -0.04 -12.92 -2.00
C SER A 96 -0.19 -14.43 -1.84
N GLY A 97 0.81 -15.20 -2.28
CA GLY A 97 0.87 -16.64 -2.10
C GLY A 97 1.98 -17.30 -2.90
N ASP A 98 1.96 -18.62 -2.97
CA ASP A 98 2.99 -19.41 -3.62
C ASP A 98 2.44 -20.65 -4.33
N THR A 99 3.21 -21.11 -5.29
CA THR A 99 3.11 -22.44 -5.89
C THR A 99 4.36 -23.24 -5.53
N ALA A 100 4.53 -24.43 -6.12
CA ALA A 100 5.70 -25.26 -5.87
C ALA A 100 7.03 -24.56 -6.18
N LYS A 101 7.09 -23.70 -7.19
CA LYS A 101 8.34 -23.05 -7.65
C LYS A 101 8.27 -21.52 -7.70
N GLN A 102 7.07 -20.96 -7.57
CA GLN A 102 6.84 -19.54 -7.82
C GLN A 102 6.14 -18.86 -6.66
N ILE A 103 6.34 -17.56 -6.56
CA ILE A 103 5.69 -16.67 -5.60
C ILE A 103 4.81 -15.72 -6.40
N SER A 104 3.56 -15.58 -5.94
CA SER A 104 2.60 -14.64 -6.50
C SER A 104 2.80 -13.29 -5.83
N VAL A 105 3.01 -12.25 -6.63
CA VAL A 105 3.16 -10.88 -6.18
C VAL A 105 1.96 -10.08 -6.63
N SER A 106 1.38 -9.32 -5.71
CA SER A 106 0.22 -8.47 -5.94
C SER A 106 0.53 -7.01 -5.64
N ASP A 107 -0.25 -6.12 -6.23
CA ASP A 107 -0.22 -4.69 -5.92
C ASP A 107 -0.88 -4.40 -4.57
N LEU A 108 -0.94 -3.10 -4.23
CA LEU A 108 -1.63 -2.59 -3.05
C LEU A 108 -3.08 -3.12 -2.97
N ASN A 109 -3.80 -3.13 -4.09
CA ASN A 109 -5.18 -3.57 -4.25
C ASN A 109 -5.36 -5.08 -4.23
N TRP A 110 -4.29 -5.82 -3.95
CA TRP A 110 -4.26 -7.27 -3.98
C TRP A 110 -4.53 -7.87 -5.37
N LYS A 111 -4.52 -7.04 -6.42
CA LYS A 111 -4.55 -7.48 -7.80
C LYS A 111 -3.19 -8.08 -8.14
N ARG A 112 -3.20 -9.29 -8.67
CA ARG A 112 -1.96 -10.03 -8.97
C ARG A 112 -1.19 -9.35 -10.09
N LEU A 113 0.05 -8.94 -9.82
CA LEU A 113 0.99 -8.44 -10.83
C LEU A 113 1.56 -9.58 -11.66
N GLY A 114 1.82 -10.72 -11.00
CA GLY A 114 2.31 -11.91 -11.67
C GLY A 114 2.77 -13.00 -10.72
N GLN A 115 3.29 -14.06 -11.33
CA GLN A 115 3.99 -15.14 -10.65
C GLN A 115 5.45 -15.16 -11.10
N PHE A 116 6.33 -15.26 -10.13
CA PHE A 116 7.77 -15.11 -10.28
C PHE A 116 8.45 -16.33 -9.68
N THR A 117 9.49 -16.85 -10.34
CA THR A 117 10.30 -17.94 -9.77
C THR A 117 10.87 -17.50 -8.42
N ALA A 118 10.81 -18.35 -7.40
CA ALA A 118 11.18 -18.00 -6.04
C ALA A 118 12.62 -17.43 -5.93
N SER A 119 13.55 -17.94 -6.74
CA SER A 119 14.93 -17.45 -6.80
C SER A 119 15.08 -16.01 -7.32
N LYS A 120 14.08 -15.50 -8.04
CA LYS A 120 14.05 -14.13 -8.58
C LYS A 120 13.22 -13.17 -7.71
N VAL A 121 12.88 -13.59 -6.49
CA VAL A 121 12.13 -12.77 -5.53
C VAL A 121 12.99 -12.50 -4.32
N VAL A 122 13.19 -11.22 -4.04
CA VAL A 122 14.00 -10.74 -2.92
C VAL A 122 13.08 -10.04 -1.94
N LEU A 123 13.20 -10.41 -0.66
CA LEU A 123 12.51 -9.74 0.44
C LEU A 123 13.08 -8.34 0.63
N LEU A 124 12.21 -7.34 0.66
CA LEU A 124 12.59 -5.96 1.01
C LEU A 124 12.14 -5.59 2.43
N ALA A 125 10.91 -5.94 2.80
CA ALA A 125 10.38 -5.68 4.14
C ALA A 125 9.44 -6.79 4.60
N ARG A 126 9.50 -7.11 5.89
CA ARG A 126 8.62 -8.10 6.52
C ARG A 126 7.22 -7.56 6.72
N ALA A 127 6.23 -8.44 6.60
CA ALA A 127 4.83 -8.13 6.83
C ALA A 127 4.61 -7.63 8.27
N THR A 128 4.14 -6.39 8.40
CA THR A 128 3.67 -5.81 9.68
C THR A 128 2.19 -6.08 9.92
N GLY A 129 1.51 -6.77 9.00
CA GLY A 129 0.06 -6.95 9.01
C GLY A 129 -0.72 -5.74 8.49
N LEU A 130 -0.02 -4.70 8.02
CA LEU A 130 -0.59 -3.50 7.44
C LEU A 130 0.02 -3.27 6.05
N ILE A 131 -0.81 -2.79 5.13
CA ILE A 131 -0.40 -2.23 3.84
C ILE A 131 -0.70 -0.73 3.93
N CYS A 132 0.32 0.08 3.71
CA CYS A 132 0.19 1.53 3.64
C CYS A 132 0.27 1.96 2.17
N GLN A 133 -0.72 2.69 1.71
CA GLN A 133 -0.70 3.41 0.44
C GLN A 133 -0.65 4.89 0.77
N GLN A 134 0.54 5.47 0.72
CA GLN A 134 0.69 6.92 0.77
C GLN A 134 0.59 7.45 -0.65
N GLU A 135 -0.13 8.56 -0.84
CA GLU A 135 0.04 9.39 -2.02
C GLU A 135 1.43 10.01 -1.94
N SER A 136 2.39 9.32 -2.58
CA SER A 136 3.72 9.85 -2.80
C SER A 136 3.87 10.03 -4.29
N GLU A 137 4.46 11.15 -4.69
CA GLU A 137 5.13 11.30 -5.98
C GLU A 137 6.21 10.21 -6.07
N PHE A 138 5.82 8.96 -6.24
CA PHE A 138 6.73 7.95 -6.73
C PHE A 138 6.92 8.31 -8.20
N GLN A 139 7.83 9.26 -8.45
CA GLN A 139 8.51 9.33 -9.72
C GLN A 139 9.20 7.98 -9.88
N ALA A 140 8.45 7.00 -10.41
CA ALA A 140 9.04 5.98 -11.22
C ALA A 140 9.71 6.77 -12.36
N SER A 141 10.98 7.10 -12.15
CA SER A 141 11.90 7.54 -13.19
C SER A 141 11.67 6.57 -14.34
N LYS A 142 10.99 7.04 -15.37
CA LYS A 142 10.92 6.36 -16.65
C LYS A 142 12.36 6.33 -17.15
N CYS A 143 13.02 5.19 -16.98
CA CYS A 143 14.14 4.81 -17.80
C CYS A 143 13.60 4.30 -19.14
#